data_AF-A0A2N2ZY05-F1
#
_entry.id   AF-A0A2N2ZY05-F1
#
_cell.length_a   1.000
_cell.length_b   1.000
_cell.length_c   1.000
_cell.angle_alpha   90.00
_cell.angle_beta   90.00
_cell.angle_gamma   90.00
#
_symmetry.space_group_name_H-M   'P 1'
#
loop_
_entity.id
_entity.type
_entity.pdbx_description
1 polymer ?
#
loop_
_entity_poly.entity_id
_entity_poly.type
_entity_poly.pdbx_seq_one_letter_code
_entity_poly.pdbx_strand_id
1 'polypeptide(L)'
;MENLKLGIESDDGDFKDFFFDNFIIDGLFFTSDIKKINDNCKNFKIKIDKSRVAPIISKIENIAIITFYVDNENQAQYFVGNDLNLNELNRLPETELKFEDKILVIEAYCLF
;
A
#
# COMPACT_ATOMS: atom_id res chain seq x y z
N MET A 1 8.84 -8.50 -17.99
CA MET A 1 7.49 -8.35 -17.43
C MET A 1 7.17 -6.87 -17.40
N GLU A 2 5.95 -6.51 -17.78
CA GLU A 2 5.47 -5.13 -17.72
C GLU A 2 5.35 -4.70 -16.26
N ASN A 3 5.84 -3.51 -15.91
CA ASN A 3 5.73 -2.98 -14.56
C ASN A 3 4.30 -2.47 -14.37
N LEU A 4 3.47 -3.22 -13.65
CA LEU A 4 2.12 -2.79 -13.27
C LEU A 4 2.22 -1.53 -12.40
N LYS A 5 1.37 -0.56 -12.70
CA LYS A 5 1.30 0.72 -12.01
C LYS A 5 -0.11 1.27 -11.98
N LEU A 6 -0.41 1.99 -10.91
CA LEU A 6 -1.63 2.77 -10.72
C LEU A 6 -1.26 4.25 -10.75
N GLY A 7 -1.83 5.00 -11.69
CA GLY A 7 -1.67 6.46 -11.74
C GLY A 7 -2.62 7.11 -10.75
N ILE A 8 -2.09 7.89 -9.82
CA ILE A 8 -2.86 8.65 -8.83
C ILE A 8 -2.69 10.14 -9.15
N GLU A 9 -3.81 10.78 -9.46
CA GLU A 9 -3.89 12.23 -9.58
C GLU A 9 -4.08 12.83 -8.19
N SER A 10 -3.20 13.74 -7.79
CA SER A 10 -3.40 14.54 -6.59
C SER A 10 -4.29 15.75 -6.85
N ASP A 11 -4.86 16.31 -5.78
CA ASP A 11 -5.78 17.46 -5.86
C ASP A 11 -5.14 18.71 -6.53
N ASP A 12 -3.82 18.78 -6.57
CA ASP A 12 -3.04 19.82 -7.26
C ASP A 12 -2.80 19.55 -8.76
N GLY A 13 -3.31 18.43 -9.29
CA GLY A 13 -3.14 17.99 -10.67
C GLY A 13 -1.81 17.28 -10.95
N ASP A 14 -0.97 17.05 -9.93
CA ASP A 14 0.22 16.22 -10.08
C ASP A 14 -0.17 14.75 -10.21
N PHE A 15 0.54 14.01 -11.07
CA PHE A 15 0.35 12.56 -11.22
C PHE A 15 1.51 11.80 -10.58
N LYS A 16 1.19 10.84 -9.72
CA LYS A 16 2.15 9.94 -9.07
C LYS A 16 1.79 8.50 -9.38
N ASP A 17 2.79 7.72 -9.80
CA ASP A 17 2.61 6.29 -10.04
C ASP A 17 2.86 5.49 -8.75
N PHE A 18 1.94 4.60 -8.40
CA PHE A 18 2.17 3.52 -7.44
C PHE A 18 2.41 2.21 -8.20
N PHE A 19 3.59 1.61 -8.03
CA PHE A 19 3.96 0.34 -8.63
C PHE A 19 3.53 -0.82 -7.76
N PHE A 20 2.95 -1.85 -8.37
CA PHE A 20 2.44 -3.02 -7.66
C PHE A 20 2.76 -4.35 -8.36
N ASP A 21 2.63 -5.45 -7.63
CA ASP A 21 2.76 -6.82 -8.14
C ASP A 21 1.37 -7.46 -8.31
N ASN A 22 0.49 -7.25 -7.35
CA ASN A 22 -0.83 -7.90 -7.29
C ASN A 22 -1.95 -6.88 -7.06
N PHE A 23 -3.03 -7.04 -7.82
CA PHE A 23 -4.35 -6.53 -7.46
C PHE A 23 -5.02 -7.57 -6.56
N ILE A 24 -5.47 -7.16 -5.37
CA ILE A 24 -6.15 -8.06 -4.44
C ILE A 24 -7.66 -7.92 -4.62
N ILE A 25 -8.17 -6.69 -4.43
CA ILE A 25 -9.58 -6.29 -4.60
C ILE A 25 -9.62 -4.82 -5.00
N ASP A 26 -10.80 -4.30 -5.34
CA ASP A 26 -11.00 -2.87 -5.61
C ASP A 26 -10.47 -2.03 -4.44
N GLY A 27 -9.61 -1.06 -4.75
CA GLY A 27 -8.93 -0.20 -3.79
C GLY A 27 -7.81 -0.86 -2.96
N LEU A 28 -7.39 -2.09 -3.26
CA LEU A 28 -6.29 -2.77 -2.54
C LEU A 28 -5.29 -3.44 -3.49
N PHE A 29 -4.05 -2.95 -3.45
CA PHE A 29 -2.95 -3.46 -4.25
C PHE A 29 -1.75 -3.77 -3.37
N PHE A 30 -0.91 -4.71 -3.80
CA PHE A 30 0.23 -5.19 -3.03
C PHE A 30 1.50 -5.27 -3.87
N THR A 31 2.64 -5.00 -3.23
CA THR A 31 3.98 -5.29 -3.77
C THR A 31 4.92 -5.77 -2.69
N SER A 32 5.77 -6.73 -3.05
CA SER A 32 6.93 -7.13 -2.26
C SER A 32 8.24 -6.89 -3.03
N ASP A 33 8.17 -6.42 -4.28
CA ASP A 33 9.36 -6.04 -5.03
C ASP A 33 10.01 -4.79 -4.43
N ILE A 34 11.27 -4.94 -4.00
CA ILE A 34 12.05 -3.90 -3.32
C ILE A 34 12.26 -2.67 -4.21
N LYS A 35 12.42 -2.84 -5.53
CA LYS A 35 12.61 -1.69 -6.43
C LYS A 35 11.32 -0.88 -6.52
N LYS A 36 10.18 -1.54 -6.69
CA LYS A 36 8.86 -0.89 -6.70
C LYS A 36 8.58 -0.18 -5.38
N ILE A 37 8.90 -0.81 -4.25
CA ILE A 37 8.72 -0.21 -2.92
C ILE A 37 9.59 1.05 -2.76
N ASN A 38 10.85 1.01 -3.19
CA ASN A 38 11.73 2.18 -3.14
C ASN A 38 11.23 3.30 -4.05
N ASP A 39 10.76 2.97 -5.26
CA ASP A 39 10.18 3.94 -6.19
C ASP A 39 8.90 4.56 -5.64
N ASN A 40 8.01 3.75 -5.03
CA ASN A 40 6.82 4.24 -4.33
C ASN A 40 7.19 5.18 -3.19
N CYS A 41 8.15 4.80 -2.34
CA CYS A 41 8.57 5.65 -1.23
C CYS A 41 9.12 6.99 -1.73
N LYS A 42 9.84 6.99 -2.86
CA LYS A 42 10.33 8.22 -3.50
C LYS A 42 9.19 9.05 -4.08
N ASN A 43 8.26 8.43 -4.82
CA ASN A 43 7.14 9.10 -5.46
C ASN A 43 6.21 9.77 -4.44
N PHE A 44 5.91 9.07 -3.35
CA PHE A 44 5.00 9.52 -2.29
C PHE A 44 5.72 10.17 -1.10
N LYS A 45 7.04 10.39 -1.21
CA LYS A 45 7.89 11.00 -0.15
C LYS A 45 7.75 10.30 1.22
N ILE A 46 7.55 8.97 1.22
CA ILE A 46 7.45 8.14 2.41
C ILE A 46 8.84 7.99 3.03
N LYS A 47 8.96 8.34 4.30
CA LYS A 47 10.20 8.16 5.07
C LYS A 47 10.14 6.83 5.81
N ILE A 48 10.98 5.88 5.40
CA ILE A 48 11.16 4.63 6.11
C ILE A 48 12.12 4.87 7.29
N ASP A 49 11.63 4.62 8.50
CA ASP A 49 12.48 4.54 9.68
C ASP A 49 12.93 3.10 9.90
N LYS A 50 14.17 2.80 9.51
CA LYS A 50 14.76 1.46 9.61
C LYS A 50 14.98 0.99 11.06
N SER A 51 14.87 1.88 12.04
CA SER A 51 14.95 1.50 13.46
C SER A 51 13.62 1.00 14.02
N ARG A 52 12.53 1.18 13.27
CA ARG A 52 11.18 0.84 13.69
C ARG A 52 10.79 -0.52 13.11
N VAL A 53 10.39 -1.44 14.00
CA VAL A 53 9.91 -2.80 13.63
C VAL A 53 8.40 -2.81 13.31
N ALA A 54 7.73 -1.67 13.47
CA ALA A 54 6.29 -1.55 13.25
C ALA A 54 5.97 -1.06 11.82
N PRO A 55 4.84 -1.49 11.24
CA PRO A 55 4.36 -0.96 9.96
C PRO A 55 4.18 0.56 10.01
N ILE A 56 4.46 1.22 8.89
CA ILE A 56 4.27 2.66 8.71
C ILE A 56 3.07 2.87 7.81
N ILE A 57 2.04 3.54 8.32
CA ILE A 57 0.90 3.97 7.52
C ILE A 57 1.10 5.43 7.14
N SER A 58 1.17 5.71 5.83
CA SER A 58 1.28 7.06 5.28
C SER A 58 -0.02 7.42 4.58
N LYS A 59 -0.73 8.44 5.06
CA LYS A 59 -1.87 9.04 4.34
C LYS A 59 -1.35 10.02 3.30
N ILE A 60 -1.79 9.88 2.06
CA ILE A 60 -1.55 10.84 0.98
C ILE A 60 -2.91 11.16 0.37
N GLU A 61 -3.47 12.32 0.73
CA GLU A 61 -4.78 12.78 0.22
C GLU A 61 -5.87 11.71 0.40
N ASN A 62 -6.33 11.12 -0.71
CA ASN A 62 -7.42 10.15 -0.80
C ASN A 62 -6.93 8.68 -0.80
N ILE A 63 -5.65 8.45 -0.50
CA ILE A 63 -5.06 7.11 -0.42
C ILE A 63 -4.25 6.96 0.87
N ALA A 64 -3.98 5.72 1.26
CA ALA A 64 -2.98 5.37 2.25
C ALA A 64 -2.03 4.31 1.70
N ILE A 65 -0.76 4.37 2.12
CA ILE A 65 0.24 3.35 1.81
C ILE A 65 0.74 2.79 3.13
N ILE A 66 0.61 1.47 3.29
CA ILE A 66 1.14 0.73 4.43
C ILE A 66 2.48 0.14 4.00
N THR A 67 3.55 0.48 4.72
CA THR A 67 4.89 -0.04 4.46
C THR A 67 5.34 -0.93 5.62
N PHE A 68 5.57 -2.19 5.32
CA PHE A 68 6.22 -3.14 6.20
C PHE A 68 7.71 -3.16 5.87
N TYR A 69 8.53 -2.91 6.89
CA TYR A 69 9.98 -2.95 6.76
C TYR A 69 10.53 -3.83 7.87
N VAL A 70 11.05 -5.00 7.50
CA VAL A 70 11.74 -5.90 8.44
C VAL A 70 13.25 -5.72 8.28
N ASP A 71 13.73 -5.76 7.04
CA ASP A 71 15.12 -5.47 6.68
C ASP A 71 15.21 -5.00 5.21
N ASN A 72 16.43 -4.90 4.66
CA ASN A 72 16.61 -4.41 3.28
C ASN A 72 16.04 -5.38 2.22
N GLU A 73 15.93 -6.67 2.53
CA GLU A 73 15.47 -7.73 1.63
C GLU A 73 14.00 -8.11 1.87
N ASN A 74 13.49 -7.85 3.08
CA ASN A 74 12.15 -8.19 3.51
C ASN A 74 11.32 -6.92 3.73
N GLN A 75 10.69 -6.47 2.64
CA GLN A 75 9.81 -5.31 2.61
C GLN A 75 8.52 -5.65 1.86
N ALA A 76 7.43 -5.02 2.27
CA ALA A 76 6.17 -5.12 1.58
C ALA A 76 5.39 -3.81 1.66
N GLN A 77 4.55 -3.55 0.66
CA GLN A 77 3.63 -2.43 0.67
C GLN A 77 2.23 -2.82 0.24
N TYR A 78 1.25 -2.24 0.94
CA TYR A 78 -0.12 -2.18 0.46
C TYR A 78 -0.46 -0.74 0.08
N PHE A 79 -1.11 -0.58 -1.07
CA PHE A 79 -1.88 0.60 -1.40
C PHE A 79 -3.31 0.39 -0.95
N VAL A 80 -3.88 1.39 -0.30
CA VAL A 80 -5.26 1.42 0.17
C VAL A 80 -5.94 2.67 -0.41
N GLY A 81 -6.86 2.47 -1.34
CA GLY A 81 -7.65 3.54 -1.96
C GLY A 81 -8.90 3.88 -1.17
N ASN A 82 -9.45 5.07 -1.39
CA ASN A 82 -10.75 5.47 -0.84
C ASN A 82 -11.93 4.65 -1.42
N ASP A 83 -11.71 3.97 -2.54
CA ASP A 83 -12.63 3.08 -3.23
C ASP A 83 -12.56 1.62 -2.73
N LEU A 84 -11.83 1.35 -1.63
CA LEU A 84 -11.70 0.02 -1.04
C LEU A 84 -13.06 -0.64 -0.77
N ASN A 85 -13.25 -1.83 -1.34
CA ASN A 85 -14.45 -2.62 -1.09
C ASN A 85 -14.37 -3.35 0.26
N LEU A 86 -14.80 -2.69 1.34
CA LEU A 86 -14.79 -3.26 2.70
C LEU A 86 -15.58 -4.57 2.84
N ASN A 87 -16.67 -4.73 2.07
CA ASN A 87 -17.46 -5.97 2.11
C ASN A 87 -16.67 -7.15 1.56
N GLU A 88 -15.88 -6.91 0.51
CA GLU A 88 -15.03 -7.93 -0.10
C GLU A 88 -13.80 -8.21 0.77
N LEU A 89 -13.15 -7.18 1.32
CA LEU A 89 -12.04 -7.30 2.27
C LEU A 89 -12.39 -8.24 3.44
N ASN A 90 -13.57 -8.04 4.02
CA ASN A 90 -14.06 -8.85 5.14
C ASN A 90 -14.31 -10.31 4.76
N ARG A 91 -14.53 -10.60 3.48
CA ARG A 91 -14.80 -11.95 2.95
C ARG A 91 -13.55 -12.67 2.41
N LEU A 92 -12.44 -11.96 2.20
CA LEU A 92 -11.20 -12.58 1.75
C LEU A 92 -10.79 -13.73 2.69
N PRO A 93 -10.36 -14.89 2.19
CA PRO A 93 -9.83 -15.94 3.06
C PRO A 93 -8.44 -15.54 3.59
N GLU A 94 -8.03 -16.14 4.72
CA GLU A 94 -6.68 -15.90 5.31
C GLU A 94 -5.53 -16.30 4.39
N THR A 95 -5.79 -17.17 3.42
CA THR A 95 -4.81 -17.56 2.39
C THR A 95 -4.46 -16.43 1.43
N GLU A 96 -5.36 -15.47 1.25
CA GLU A 96 -5.17 -14.29 0.39
C GLU A 96 -4.66 -13.09 1.19
N LEU A 97 -5.26 -12.84 2.37
CA LEU A 97 -4.88 -11.74 3.24
C LEU A 97 -5.07 -12.14 4.70
N LYS A 98 -3.97 -12.15 5.45
CA LYS A 98 -3.97 -12.50 6.88
C LYS A 98 -4.81 -11.52 7.69
N PHE A 99 -5.37 -12.00 8.80
CA PHE A 99 -6.23 -11.19 9.66
C PHE A 99 -5.51 -9.94 10.19
N GLU A 100 -4.23 -10.05 10.54
CA GLU A 100 -3.43 -8.93 11.03
C GLU A 100 -3.23 -7.85 9.96
N ASP A 101 -2.98 -8.26 8.71
CA ASP A 101 -2.85 -7.33 7.58
C ASP A 101 -4.19 -6.66 7.26
N LYS A 102 -5.31 -7.40 7.36
CA LYS A 102 -6.66 -6.82 7.21
C LYS A 102 -6.93 -5.71 8.21
N ILE A 103 -6.55 -5.91 9.47
CA ILE A 103 -6.70 -4.87 10.51
C ILE A 103 -5.95 -3.61 10.08
N LEU A 104 -4.71 -3.74 9.63
CA LEU A 104 -3.90 -2.61 9.18
C LEU A 104 -4.49 -1.92 7.94
N VAL A 105 -5.05 -2.68 7.00
CA VAL A 105 -5.78 -2.14 5.83
C VAL A 105 -7.00 -1.33 6.27
N ILE A 106 -7.78 -1.84 7.24
CA ILE A 106 -8.93 -1.13 7.80
C ILE A 106 -8.48 0.13 8.54
N GLU A 107 -7.42 0.06 9.35
CA GLU A 107 -6.86 1.21 10.05
C GLU A 107 -6.40 2.31 9.07
N ALA A 108 -5.73 1.91 7.99
CA ALA A 108 -5.32 2.82 6.93
C ALA A 108 -6.51 3.43 6.19
N TYR A 109 -7.56 2.64 5.93
CA TYR A 109 -8.79 3.11 5.29
C TYR A 109 -9.54 4.14 6.14
N CYS A 110 -9.52 4.00 7.47
CA CYS A 110 -10.15 4.96 8.39
C CYS A 110 -9.46 6.33 8.45
N LEU A 111 -8.37 6.54 7.70
CA LEU A 111 -7.67 7.82 7.67
C LEU A 111 -8.33 8.85 6.75
N PHE A 112 -9.27 8.46 5.89
CA PHE A 112 -9.97 9.35 4.95
C PHE A 112 -11.39 9.67 5.43
#